data_AF-A0AAV8HLD6-F1
#
_entry.id   AF-A0AAV8HLD6-F1
#
_cell.length_a   1.000
_cell.length_b   1.000
_cell.length_c   1.000
_cell.angle_alpha   90.00
_cell.angle_beta   90.00
_cell.angle_gamma   90.00
#
_symmetry.space_group_name_H-M   'P 1'
#
loop_
_entity.id
_entity.type
_entity.pdbx_description
1 polymer ?
#
loop_
_entity_poly.entity_id
_entity_poly.type
_entity_poly.pdbx_seq_one_letter_code
_entity_poly.pdbx_strand_id
1 'polypeptide(L)'
;MPIGCLPAKLDVFDLYAYDKSSYDPKTGCIERYNTLSRHHNYLLLKAVKELRVNYPQAKIIYADFYEPVLNFVRFPQRYGFISKPLVVCCGKGGKYNYSLIETCSSPNVTVCKNPSTYLNWDGLSLTEAAYRYIANSWLKGPYADPPIVDAHKN
;
A
#
# COMPACT_ATOMS: atom_id res chain seq x y z
N MET A 1 -5.45 -0.31 3.11
CA MET A 1 -4.46 -0.03 2.02
C MET A 1 -4.86 1.24 1.30
N PRO A 2 -3.94 2.16 0.93
CA PRO A 2 -4.27 3.34 0.14
C PRO A 2 -4.55 2.95 -1.32
N ILE A 3 -5.78 2.52 -1.61
CA ILE A 3 -6.12 1.95 -2.93
C ILE A 3 -6.02 2.97 -4.08
N GLY A 4 -6.03 4.27 -3.77
CA GLY A 4 -5.79 5.33 -4.74
C GLY A 4 -4.35 5.41 -5.22
N CYS A 5 -3.42 4.72 -4.55
CA CYS A 5 -2.01 4.65 -4.92
C CYS A 5 -1.66 3.37 -5.72
N LEU A 6 -2.64 2.53 -6.06
CA LEU A 6 -2.39 1.32 -6.85
C LEU A 6 -2.13 1.70 -8.32
N PRO A 7 -0.99 1.34 -8.91
CA PRO A 7 -0.70 1.63 -10.32
C PRO A 7 -1.79 1.15 -11.27
N ALA A 8 -2.41 0.00 -11.01
CA ALA A 8 -3.55 -0.47 -11.80
C ALA A 8 -4.77 0.47 -11.75
N LYS A 9 -5.04 1.09 -10.59
CA LYS A 9 -6.13 2.08 -10.47
C LYS A 9 -5.75 3.41 -11.11
N LEU A 10 -4.49 3.82 -10.98
CA LEU A 10 -3.96 5.04 -11.59
C LEU A 10 -4.01 4.96 -13.12
N ASP A 11 -3.58 3.85 -13.70
CA ASP A 11 -3.57 3.63 -15.14
C ASP A 11 -5.01 3.67 -15.72
N VAL A 12 -5.93 2.92 -15.11
CA VAL A 12 -7.36 2.96 -15.48
C VAL A 12 -7.94 4.36 -15.35
N PHE A 13 -7.61 5.09 -14.29
CA PHE A 13 -8.14 6.43 -14.06
C PHE A 13 -7.58 7.45 -15.08
N ASP A 14 -6.30 7.32 -15.45
CA ASP A 14 -5.68 8.11 -16.51
C ASP A 14 -6.33 7.83 -17.88
N LEU A 15 -6.74 6.59 -18.18
CA LEU A 15 -7.43 6.23 -19.44
C LEU A 15 -8.79 6.91 -19.62
N TYR A 16 -9.51 7.16 -18.53
CA TYR A 16 -10.81 7.85 -18.58
C TYR A 16 -10.68 9.38 -18.59
N ALA A 17 -9.47 9.92 -18.78
CA ALA A 17 -9.17 11.35 -18.88
C ALA A 17 -9.76 12.18 -17.72
N TYR A 18 -9.78 11.62 -16.51
CA TYR A 18 -10.27 12.31 -15.33
C TYR A 18 -9.43 13.56 -15.01
N ASP A 19 -10.07 14.54 -14.37
CA ASP A 19 -9.44 15.79 -13.96
C ASP A 19 -8.24 15.53 -13.05
N LYS A 20 -7.11 16.20 -13.35
CA LYS A 20 -5.89 16.21 -12.55
C LYS A 20 -6.14 16.65 -11.10
N SER A 21 -7.19 17.44 -10.85
CA SER A 21 -7.62 17.81 -9.49
C SER A 21 -8.02 16.62 -8.62
N SER A 22 -8.31 15.45 -9.23
CA SER A 22 -8.63 14.20 -8.53
C SER A 22 -7.44 13.55 -7.84
N TYR A 23 -6.22 13.99 -8.16
CA TYR A 23 -4.98 13.45 -7.62
C TYR A 23 -4.44 14.31 -6.49
N ASP A 24 -3.99 13.67 -5.41
CA ASP A 24 -3.23 14.35 -4.37
C ASP A 24 -1.86 14.79 -4.94
N PRO A 25 -1.52 16.09 -4.88
CA PRO A 25 -0.33 16.62 -5.55
C PRO A 25 0.99 16.19 -4.89
N LYS A 26 0.96 15.69 -3.64
CA LYS A 26 2.15 15.25 -2.92
C LYS A 26 2.50 13.80 -3.21
N THR A 27 1.50 12.97 -3.48
CA THR A 27 1.64 11.52 -3.63
C THR A 27 1.37 11.03 -5.04
N GLY A 28 0.63 11.79 -5.85
CA GLY A 28 0.13 11.36 -7.15
C GLY A 28 -0.96 10.29 -7.08
N CYS A 29 -1.53 10.05 -5.89
CA CYS A 29 -2.59 9.07 -5.68
C CYS A 29 -3.98 9.67 -5.91
N ILE A 30 -4.96 8.86 -6.27
CA ILE A 30 -6.36 9.29 -6.45
C ILE A 30 -7.02 9.54 -5.10
N GLU A 31 -7.40 10.78 -4.82
CA GLU A 31 -7.82 11.20 -3.48
C GLU A 31 -9.17 10.62 -3.06
N ARG A 32 -10.14 10.53 -3.98
CA ARG A 32 -11.46 9.94 -3.67
C ARG A 32 -11.35 8.47 -3.21
N TYR A 33 -10.41 7.72 -3.78
CA TYR A 33 -10.16 6.32 -3.44
C TYR A 33 -9.42 6.17 -2.10
N ASN A 34 -8.47 7.06 -1.84
CA ASN A 34 -7.81 7.12 -0.55
C ASN A 34 -8.75 7.59 0.57
N THR A 35 -9.70 8.49 0.27
CA THR A 35 -10.76 8.90 1.20
C THR A 35 -11.64 7.70 1.60
N LEU A 36 -12.07 6.90 0.62
CA LEU A 36 -12.82 5.67 0.89
C LEU A 36 -12.02 4.70 1.77
N SER A 37 -10.74 4.52 1.48
CA SER A 37 -9.85 3.65 2.27
C SER A 37 -9.70 4.14 3.72
N ARG A 38 -9.55 5.45 3.95
CA ARG A 38 -9.49 6.03 5.30
C ARG A 38 -10.81 5.85 6.05
N HIS A 39 -11.94 6.03 5.38
CA HIS A 39 -13.25 5.82 5.98
C HIS A 39 -13.48 4.37 6.40
N HIS A 40 -13.14 3.42 5.52
CA HIS A 40 -13.16 1.99 5.86
C HIS A 40 -12.28 1.68 7.07
N ASN A 41 -11.03 2.16 7.09
CA ASN A 41 -10.09 1.94 8.19
C ASN A 41 -10.61 2.52 9.53
N TYR A 42 -11.27 3.68 9.48
CA TYR A 42 -11.90 4.28 10.66
C TYR A 42 -13.01 3.39 11.24
N LEU A 43 -13.90 2.88 10.39
CA LEU A 43 -14.96 1.95 10.81
C LEU A 43 -14.39 0.63 11.32
N LEU A 44 -13.35 0.10 10.66
CA LEU A 44 -12.65 -1.10 11.10
C LEU A 44 -12.06 -0.93 12.51
N LEU A 45 -11.38 0.19 12.77
CA LEU A 45 -10.82 0.47 14.09
C LEU A 45 -11.91 0.58 15.16
N LYS A 46 -13.06 1.17 14.82
CA LYS A 46 -14.22 1.23 15.73
C LYS A 46 -14.73 -0.19 16.07
N ALA A 47 -14.91 -1.04 15.06
CA ALA A 47 -15.34 -2.42 15.25
C ALA A 47 -14.32 -3.22 16.09
N VAL A 48 -13.01 -3.05 15.85
CA VAL A 48 -11.97 -3.68 16.68
C VAL A 48 -12.08 -3.26 18.15
N LYS A 49 -12.34 -1.97 18.42
CA LYS A 49 -12.53 -1.49 19.81
C LYS A 49 -13.75 -2.13 20.46
N GLU A 50 -14.87 -2.26 19.75
CA GLU A 50 -16.07 -2.94 20.25
C GLU A 50 -15.80 -4.42 20.53
N LEU A 51 -15.09 -5.11 19.64
CA LEU A 51 -14.71 -6.51 19.84
C LEU A 51 -13.81 -6.70 21.07
N ARG A 52 -12.87 -5.79 21.33
CA ARG A 52 -12.02 -5.85 22.54
C ARG A 52 -12.83 -5.77 23.83
N VAL A 53 -13.90 -4.98 23.83
CA VAL A 53 -14.82 -4.86 24.98
C VAL A 53 -15.65 -6.14 25.15
N ASN A 54 -16.17 -6.68 24.05
CA ASN A 54 -17.04 -7.86 24.09
C ASN A 54 -16.29 -9.17 24.34
N TYR A 55 -15.01 -9.24 24.00
CA TYR A 55 -14.18 -10.45 24.09
C TYR A 55 -12.88 -10.18 24.84
N PRO A 56 -12.92 -9.89 26.16
CA PRO A 56 -11.74 -9.52 26.93
C PRO A 56 -10.68 -10.63 27.04
N GLN A 57 -11.07 -11.89 26.78
CA GLN A 57 -10.15 -13.03 26.76
C GLN A 57 -9.41 -13.20 25.42
N ALA A 58 -9.87 -12.53 24.36
CA ALA A 58 -9.25 -12.59 23.04
C ALA A 58 -8.24 -11.45 22.84
N LYS A 59 -7.05 -11.77 22.34
CA LYS A 59 -6.07 -10.75 21.94
C LYS A 59 -6.38 -10.26 20.53
N ILE A 60 -7.07 -9.13 20.42
CA ILE A 60 -7.49 -8.53 19.15
C ILE A 60 -6.62 -7.31 18.84
N ILE A 61 -5.83 -7.41 17.77
CA ILE A 61 -4.85 -6.40 17.37
C ILE A 61 -5.30 -5.71 16.09
N TYR A 62 -5.24 -4.38 16.07
CA TYR A 62 -5.41 -3.60 14.85
C TYR A 62 -4.04 -3.41 14.20
N ALA A 63 -3.88 -3.85 12.95
CA ALA A 63 -2.65 -3.68 12.18
C ALA A 63 -2.90 -2.70 11.03
N ASP A 64 -2.31 -1.51 11.12
CA ASP A 64 -2.46 -0.47 10.11
C ASP A 64 -1.61 -0.78 8.88
N PHE A 65 -2.27 -1.08 7.77
CA PHE A 65 -1.63 -1.24 6.47
C PHE A 65 -1.53 0.09 5.70
N TYR A 66 -2.37 1.08 6.03
CA TYR A 66 -2.53 2.28 5.21
C TYR A 66 -1.37 3.25 5.37
N GLU A 67 -1.07 3.62 6.61
CA GLU A 67 -0.05 4.63 6.90
C GLU A 67 1.37 4.25 6.48
N PRO A 68 1.88 3.01 6.71
CA PRO A 68 3.22 2.64 6.23
C PRO A 68 3.33 2.75 4.71
N VAL A 69 2.32 2.27 3.97
CA VAL A 69 2.33 2.33 2.50
C VAL A 69 2.28 3.78 2.00
N LEU A 70 1.47 4.63 2.62
CA LEU A 70 1.43 6.05 2.26
C LEU A 70 2.77 6.74 2.53
N ASN A 71 3.49 6.36 3.59
CA ASN A 71 4.83 6.87 3.87
C ASN A 71 5.88 6.36 2.86
N PHE A 72 5.76 5.13 2.37
CA PHE A 72 6.61 4.65 1.27
C PHE A 72 6.39 5.46 -0.02
N VAL A 73 5.14 5.87 -0.30
CA VAL A 73 4.83 6.72 -1.45
C VAL A 73 5.35 8.15 -1.26
N ARG A 74 5.20 8.72 -0.06
CA ARG A 74 5.65 10.10 0.22
C ARG A 74 7.17 10.22 0.30
N PHE A 75 7.84 9.22 0.86
CA PHE A 75 9.26 9.28 1.18
C PHE A 75 10.03 8.01 0.76
N PRO A 76 9.93 7.57 -0.51
CA PRO A 76 10.43 6.27 -0.95
C PRO A 76 11.91 6.03 -0.64
N GLN A 77 12.74 7.06 -0.83
CA GLN A 77 14.17 6.98 -0.61
C GLN A 77 14.56 6.72 0.85
N ARG A 78 13.72 7.10 1.83
CA ARG A 78 13.96 6.79 3.25
C ARG A 78 13.88 5.28 3.54
N TYR A 79 13.22 4.54 2.66
CA TYR A 79 13.00 3.10 2.78
C TYR A 79 13.79 2.31 1.73
N GLY A 80 14.73 2.95 1.03
CA GLY A 80 15.54 2.31 -0.02
C GLY A 80 14.80 2.10 -1.34
N PHE A 81 13.61 2.69 -1.53
CA PHE A 81 12.88 2.62 -2.79
C PHE A 81 13.29 3.73 -3.76
N ILE A 82 13.15 3.46 -5.06
CA ILE A 82 13.36 4.45 -6.11
C ILE A 82 12.43 5.65 -5.95
N SER A 83 12.84 6.81 -6.49
CA SER A 83 12.08 8.06 -6.40
C SER A 83 10.71 8.04 -7.09
N LYS A 84 10.41 6.99 -7.87
CA LYS A 84 9.12 6.77 -8.54
C LYS A 84 8.36 5.60 -7.89
N PRO A 85 7.75 5.80 -6.70
CA PRO A 85 7.15 4.71 -5.91
C PRO A 85 5.91 4.06 -6.57
N LEU A 86 5.29 4.77 -7.51
CA LEU A 86 4.12 4.31 -8.26
C LEU A 86 4.48 3.53 -9.55
N VAL A 87 5.77 3.37 -9.86
CA VAL A 87 6.23 2.55 -10.99
C VAL A 87 6.41 1.11 -10.51
N VAL A 88 5.86 0.15 -11.25
CA VAL A 88 5.92 -1.27 -10.90
C VAL A 88 7.22 -1.92 -11.37
N CYS A 89 7.70 -2.92 -10.62
CA CYS A 89 8.89 -3.68 -10.99
C CYS A 89 8.64 -4.64 -12.17
N CYS A 90 7.54 -5.39 -12.12
CA CYS A 90 7.11 -6.34 -13.12
C CYS A 90 5.96 -5.75 -13.93
N GLY A 91 6.24 -5.32 -15.15
CA GLY A 91 5.21 -4.77 -16.02
C GLY A 91 5.72 -4.28 -17.37
N LYS A 92 4.89 -3.49 -18.03
CA LYS A 92 5.02 -3.14 -19.44
C LYS A 92 4.68 -1.68 -19.71
N GLY A 93 5.71 -0.84 -19.81
CA GLY A 93 5.62 0.48 -20.44
C GLY A 93 4.61 1.45 -19.79
N GLY A 94 4.37 2.58 -20.45
CA GLY A 94 3.48 3.61 -19.90
C GLY A 94 4.04 4.32 -18.66
N LYS A 95 3.23 5.20 -18.07
CA LYS A 95 3.63 6.09 -16.96
C LYS A 95 4.04 5.34 -15.71
N TYR A 96 3.39 4.21 -15.42
CA TYR A 96 3.59 3.41 -14.21
C TYR A 96 4.31 2.08 -14.46
N ASN A 97 4.85 1.85 -15.67
CA ASN A 97 5.32 0.54 -16.12
C ASN A 97 4.23 -0.55 -16.05
N TYR A 98 2.95 -0.20 -16.22
CA TYR A 98 1.81 -1.10 -16.03
C TYR A 98 0.97 -1.23 -17.31
N SER A 99 0.35 -2.40 -17.51
CA SER A 99 -0.60 -2.67 -18.59
C SER A 99 -1.76 -3.52 -18.07
N LEU A 100 -2.99 -3.17 -18.48
CA LEU A 100 -4.20 -3.95 -18.18
C LEU A 100 -4.30 -5.24 -18.99
N ILE A 101 -3.59 -5.32 -20.11
CA ILE A 101 -3.66 -6.45 -21.06
C ILE A 101 -2.46 -7.38 -20.84
N GLU A 102 -1.26 -6.80 -20.75
CA GLU A 102 0.00 -7.53 -20.56
C GLU A 102 0.45 -7.41 -19.10
N THR A 103 -0.17 -8.20 -18.22
CA THR A 103 0.12 -8.23 -16.79
C THR A 103 1.36 -9.04 -16.47
N CYS A 104 1.90 -8.89 -15.25
CA CYS A 104 3.03 -9.68 -14.77
C CYS A 104 2.81 -11.18 -15.02
N SER A 105 3.82 -11.86 -15.57
CA SER A 105 3.79 -13.23 -16.15
C SER A 105 3.45 -13.33 -17.64
N SER A 106 3.07 -12.24 -18.30
CA SER A 106 2.92 -12.22 -19.76
C SER A 106 4.29 -12.28 -20.46
N PRO A 107 4.43 -12.91 -21.65
CA PRO A 107 5.73 -13.13 -22.31
C PRO A 107 6.52 -11.85 -22.61
N ASN A 108 5.85 -10.74 -22.88
CA ASN A 108 6.48 -9.48 -23.27
C ASN A 108 6.71 -8.51 -22.11
N VAL A 109 6.41 -8.92 -20.88
CA VAL A 109 6.57 -8.11 -19.67
C VAL A 109 8.01 -8.18 -19.16
N THR A 110 8.52 -7.04 -18.73
CA THR A 110 9.87 -6.95 -18.16
C THR A 110 9.81 -6.89 -16.64
N VAL A 111 10.82 -7.48 -16.00
CA VAL A 111 11.03 -7.38 -14.55
C VAL A 111 12.23 -6.47 -14.30
N CYS A 112 12.10 -5.57 -13.32
CA CYS A 112 13.18 -4.69 -12.91
C CYS A 112 14.39 -5.48 -12.38
N LYS A 113 15.60 -4.91 -12.52
CA LYS A 113 16.85 -5.60 -12.13
C LYS A 113 16.94 -5.90 -10.63
N ASN A 114 16.39 -5.04 -9.78
CA ASN A 114 16.43 -5.20 -8.32
C ASN A 114 15.04 -4.92 -7.71
N PRO A 115 14.23 -5.97 -7.47
CA PRO A 115 12.91 -5.82 -6.87
C PRO A 115 12.91 -5.17 -5.48
N SER A 116 14.02 -5.29 -4.71
CA SER A 116 14.10 -4.70 -3.37
C SER A 116 14.16 -3.17 -3.36
N THR A 117 14.44 -2.53 -4.50
CA THR A 117 14.41 -1.06 -4.63
C THR A 117 13.07 -0.53 -5.15
N TYR A 118 12.08 -1.38 -5.37
CA TYR A 118 10.76 -0.97 -5.83
C TYR A 118 9.73 -1.15 -4.71
N LEU A 119 8.79 -0.22 -4.61
CA LEU A 119 7.66 -0.35 -3.69
C LEU A 119 6.64 -1.36 -4.24
N ASN A 120 6.28 -1.23 -5.51
CA ASN A 120 5.21 -1.99 -6.13
C ASN A 120 5.75 -3.10 -7.06
N TRP A 121 5.15 -4.29 -6.97
CA TRP A 121 5.56 -5.44 -7.78
C TRP A 121 4.91 -5.40 -9.17
N ASP A 122 3.58 -5.46 -9.26
CA ASP A 122 2.84 -5.75 -10.50
C ASP A 122 1.66 -4.80 -10.78
N GLY A 123 1.49 -3.78 -9.96
CA GLY A 123 0.41 -2.78 -10.02
C GLY A 123 -0.73 -3.02 -9.04
N LEU A 124 -0.75 -4.18 -8.38
CA LEU A 124 -1.74 -4.58 -7.38
C LEU A 124 -1.10 -4.94 -6.03
N SER A 125 0.07 -5.58 -6.08
CA SER A 125 0.82 -6.07 -4.92
C SER A 125 2.08 -5.24 -4.66
N LEU A 126 2.54 -5.23 -3.41
CA LEU A 126 3.82 -4.64 -3.05
C LEU A 126 4.96 -5.65 -3.25
N THR A 127 6.20 -5.18 -3.27
CA THR A 127 7.37 -6.07 -3.27
C THR A 127 7.58 -6.71 -1.90
N GLU A 128 8.34 -7.81 -1.87
CA GLU A 128 8.73 -8.46 -0.60
C GLU A 128 9.42 -7.47 0.35
N ALA A 129 10.29 -6.59 -0.17
CA ALA A 129 10.97 -5.57 0.64
C ALA A 129 9.98 -4.64 1.35
N ALA A 130 8.95 -4.18 0.64
CA ALA A 130 7.89 -3.36 1.24
C ALA A 130 7.06 -4.13 2.27
N TYR A 131 6.67 -5.37 1.98
CA TYR A 131 5.97 -6.22 2.95
C TYR A 131 6.82 -6.52 4.20
N ARG A 132 8.14 -6.67 4.05
CA ARG A 132 9.07 -6.85 5.17
C ARG A 132 9.07 -5.65 6.11
N TYR A 133 9.04 -4.42 5.57
CA TYR A 133 8.90 -3.22 6.40
C TYR A 133 7.57 -3.18 7.14
N ILE A 134 6.46 -3.47 6.43
CA ILE A 134 5.11 -3.51 7.02
C ILE A 134 5.04 -4.54 8.14
N ALA A 135 5.46 -5.78 7.88
CA ALA A 135 5.45 -6.86 8.85
C ALA A 135 6.27 -6.51 10.10
N ASN A 136 7.49 -5.99 9.92
CA ASN A 136 8.30 -5.55 11.06
C ASN A 136 7.64 -4.44 11.87
N SER A 137 6.95 -3.51 11.20
CA SER A 137 6.26 -2.42 11.87
C SER A 137 4.96 -2.82 12.59
N TRP A 138 4.37 -3.94 12.22
CA TRP A 138 3.27 -4.55 12.99
C TRP A 138 3.79 -5.37 14.16
N LEU A 139 4.87 -6.11 13.93
CA LEU A 139 5.51 -6.91 14.97
C LEU A 139 6.02 -6.03 16.09
N LYS A 140 6.79 -4.98 15.78
CA LYS A 140 7.55 -4.17 16.73
C LYS A 140 7.00 -2.75 16.90
N GLY A 141 5.92 -2.39 16.20
CA GLY A 141 5.40 -1.03 16.15
C GLY A 141 6.06 -0.16 15.07
N PRO A 142 5.50 1.03 14.78
CA PRO A 142 4.36 1.64 15.46
C PRO A 142 3.00 1.35 14.79
N TYR A 143 2.95 0.56 13.72
CA TYR A 143 1.73 0.41 12.90
C TYR A 143 0.84 -0.75 13.32
N ALA A 144 0.94 -1.20 14.56
CA ALA A 144 -0.04 -2.07 15.18
C ALA A 144 -0.35 -1.58 16.61
N ASP A 145 -1.61 -1.72 17.00
CA ASP A 145 -2.12 -1.33 18.30
C ASP A 145 -2.73 -2.56 19.00
N PRO A 146 -2.12 -3.08 20.08
CA PRO A 146 -0.71 -2.91 20.42
C PRO A 146 0.22 -3.60 19.39
N PRO A 147 1.54 -3.35 19.41
CA PRO A 147 2.50 -4.16 18.65
C PRO A 147 2.34 -5.66 18.93
N ILE A 148 2.43 -6.50 17.90
CA ILE A 148 2.13 -7.94 18.03
C ILE A 148 3.06 -8.62 19.04
N VAL A 149 4.35 -8.30 19.03
CA VAL A 149 5.29 -8.93 19.97
C VAL A 149 5.10 -8.45 21.41
N ASP A 150 4.48 -7.29 21.62
CA ASP A 150 4.17 -6.78 22.95
C ASP A 150 2.85 -7.36 23.47
N ALA A 151 1.91 -7.69 22.57
CA ALA A 151 0.65 -8.32 22.94
C ALA A 151 0.83 -9.69 23.62
N HIS A 152 1.94 -10.39 23.40
CA HIS A 152 2.23 -11.70 23.99
C HIS A 152 2.94 -11.63 25.36
N LYS A 153 3.35 -10.45 25.84
CA LYS A 153 4.11 -10.30 27.10
C LYS A 153 3.25 -10.29 28.37
N ASN A 154 1.93 -10.49 28.24
CA ASN A 154 0.97 -10.64 29.33
C ASN A 154 0.33 -12.02 29.30
#